data_AF-A0A8J4H1I4-F1
#
_entry.id   AF-A0A8J4H1I4-F1
#
_cell.length_a   1.000
_cell.length_b   1.000
_cell.length_c   1.000
_cell.angle_alpha   90.00
_cell.angle_beta   90.00
_cell.angle_gamma   90.00
#
_symmetry.space_group_name_H-M   'P 1'
#
loop_
_entity.id
_entity.type
_entity.pdbx_description
1 polymer ?
#
loop_
_entity_poly.entity_id
_entity_poly.type
_entity_poly.pdbx_seq_one_letter_code
_entity_poly.pdbx_strand_id
1 'polypeptide(L)'
;MHRSLVLNEIKQRLKDNLPCRVVSTQLIEAGVDIDFPLVLRAMAGLDAIAQAAGRCNREGGPDKGEVRVFYPQEHGMPSRGWLKETSTEALHVLRYINQDALSSEAMCSYFDRVYGLNDGTFQDKTDMKGIVKLLREKNANLEIPYAEIAERFKFIEDDMHAVVIPYDSEARRLLAELRMVDYPTQVIRQLQPYSVQLYSSELETMKHARLIEDIEGVYYVLDMTRYDKNVGLMQIGYKAETEVGLS
;
A
#
# COMPACT_ATOMS: atom_id res chain seq x y z
N MET A 1 11.92 -12.54 5.15
CA MET A 1 13.24 -12.09 5.67
C MET A 1 13.79 -10.87 4.93
N HIS A 2 13.54 -10.76 3.62
CA HIS A 2 14.05 -9.69 2.74
C HIS A 2 13.75 -8.24 3.19
N ARG A 3 12.48 -7.93 3.48
CA ARG A 3 12.08 -6.59 3.95
C ARG A 3 12.84 -6.15 5.21
N SER A 4 12.97 -7.05 6.20
CA SER A 4 13.67 -6.75 7.45
C SER A 4 15.17 -6.50 7.23
N LEU A 5 15.81 -7.23 6.30
CA LEU A 5 17.23 -7.02 5.97
C LEU A 5 17.44 -5.66 5.30
N VAL A 6 16.61 -5.30 4.31
CA VAL A 6 16.67 -4.00 3.64
C VAL A 6 16.43 -2.86 4.63
N LEU A 7 15.45 -3.00 5.53
CA LEU A 7 15.17 -2.01 6.57
C LEU A 7 16.33 -1.85 7.56
N ASN A 8 16.98 -2.94 7.95
CA ASN A 8 18.16 -2.89 8.82
C ASN A 8 19.35 -2.23 8.12
N GLU A 9 19.57 -2.52 6.83
CA GLU A 9 20.60 -1.85 6.04
C GLU A 9 20.34 -0.34 5.97
N ILE A 10 19.11 0.08 5.66
CA ILE A 10 18.73 1.50 5.62
C ILE A 10 19.01 2.17 6.98
N LYS A 11 18.56 1.56 8.08
CA LYS A 11 18.80 2.09 9.43
C LYS A 11 20.28 2.23 9.75
N GLN A 12 21.09 1.23 9.40
CA GLN A 12 22.52 1.25 9.66
C GLN A 12 23.21 2.34 8.83
N ARG A 13 22.89 2.47 7.54
CA ARG A 13 23.47 3.50 6.67
C ARG A 13 23.13 4.91 7.14
N LEU A 14 21.89 5.14 7.56
CA LEU A 14 21.46 6.43 8.11
C LEU A 14 22.19 6.75 9.42
N LYS A 15 22.33 5.77 10.32
CA LYS A 15 23.09 5.91 11.57
C LYS A 15 24.56 6.25 11.32
N ASP A 16 25.15 5.65 10.29
CA ASP A 16 26.55 5.85 9.91
C ASP A 16 26.77 7.10 9.02
N ASN A 17 25.73 7.92 8.80
CA ASN A 17 25.75 9.08 7.89
C ASN A 17 26.25 8.75 6.47
N LEU A 18 25.98 7.54 6.00
CA LEU A 18 26.32 7.11 4.65
C LEU A 18 25.22 7.49 3.66
N PRO A 19 25.55 7.77 2.39
CA PRO A 19 24.56 7.96 1.35
C PRO A 19 23.58 6.79 1.29
N CYS A 20 22.29 7.09 1.45
CA CYS A 20 21.18 6.15 1.38
C CYS A 20 20.08 6.75 0.52
N ARG A 21 19.68 6.04 -0.54
CA ARG A 21 18.57 6.42 -1.42
C ARG A 21 17.60 5.25 -1.46
N VAL A 22 16.35 5.52 -1.13
CA VAL A 22 15.30 4.49 -1.04
C VAL A 22 14.17 4.88 -1.98
N VAL A 23 13.78 3.95 -2.85
CA VAL A 23 12.60 4.08 -3.71
C VAL A 23 11.58 3.05 -3.23
N SER A 24 10.36 3.48 -2.96
CA SER A 24 9.29 2.58 -2.54
C SER A 24 7.91 3.06 -2.98
N THR A 25 7.02 2.12 -3.22
CA THR A 25 5.61 2.35 -3.57
C THR A 25 4.78 2.82 -2.37
N GLN A 26 4.91 2.17 -1.20
CA GLN A 26 4.08 2.43 -0.01
C GLN A 26 4.78 2.15 1.35
N LEU A 27 6.06 1.74 1.39
CA LEU A 27 6.65 1.13 2.60
C LEU A 27 6.82 2.03 3.84
N ILE A 28 6.61 3.34 3.74
CA ILE A 28 6.83 4.26 4.89
C ILE A 28 5.51 4.64 5.60
N GLU A 29 4.37 4.11 5.14
CA GLU A 29 3.03 4.53 5.58
C GLU A 29 2.60 3.92 6.93
N ALA A 30 3.14 2.78 7.38
CA ALA A 30 2.91 2.30 8.75
C ALA A 30 4.00 1.36 9.29
N GLY A 31 4.56 1.70 10.45
CA GLY A 31 5.34 0.77 11.29
C GLY A 31 6.86 0.75 11.09
N VAL A 32 7.42 1.58 10.20
CA VAL A 32 8.87 1.66 9.98
C VAL A 32 9.41 3.00 10.46
N ASP A 33 10.31 2.95 11.46
CA ASP A 33 10.97 4.10 12.06
C ASP A 33 12.23 4.48 11.26
N ILE A 34 12.06 5.34 10.26
CA ILE A 34 13.14 5.88 9.42
C ILE A 34 12.92 7.38 9.26
N ASP A 35 14.01 8.14 9.31
CA ASP A 35 14.05 9.59 9.11
C ASP A 35 14.98 9.95 7.94
N PHE A 36 14.51 10.82 7.04
CA PHE A 36 15.27 11.29 5.89
C PHE A 36 15.29 12.83 5.80
N PRO A 37 16.41 13.43 5.34
CA PRO A 37 16.48 14.88 5.14
C PRO A 37 15.70 15.37 3.91
N LEU A 38 15.47 14.50 2.91
CA LEU A 38 14.72 14.80 1.69
C LEU A 38 13.78 13.64 1.36
N VAL A 39 12.51 13.95 1.15
CA VAL A 39 11.49 13.00 0.68
C VAL A 39 10.94 13.46 -0.66
N LEU A 40 10.98 12.59 -1.67
CA LEU A 40 10.34 12.81 -2.96
C LEU A 40 9.07 11.97 -3.01
N ARG A 41 7.91 12.60 -3.19
CA ARG A 41 6.61 11.89 -3.21
C ARG A 41 5.89 12.17 -4.52
N ALA A 42 5.49 11.11 -5.23
CA ALA A 42 4.54 11.24 -6.33
C ALA A 42 3.21 11.78 -5.77
N MET A 43 2.55 12.67 -6.53
CA MET A 43 1.28 13.28 -6.13
C MET A 43 0.28 12.24 -5.60
N ALA A 44 -0.33 12.54 -4.45
CA ALA A 44 -1.29 11.70 -3.77
C ALA A 44 -2.26 12.58 -2.97
N GLY A 45 -3.18 11.96 -2.22
CA GLY A 45 -3.97 12.65 -1.20
C GLY A 45 -3.11 13.44 -0.21
N LEU A 46 -3.66 14.52 0.33
CA LEU A 46 -2.92 15.43 1.23
C LEU A 46 -2.52 14.74 2.54
N ASP A 47 -3.32 13.77 2.98
CA ASP A 47 -3.05 12.87 4.10
C ASP A 47 -1.83 11.97 3.84
N ALA A 48 -1.72 11.38 2.66
CA ALA A 48 -0.55 10.58 2.28
C ALA A 48 0.72 11.44 2.16
N ILE A 49 0.59 12.68 1.66
CA ILE A 49 1.68 13.67 1.64
C ILE A 49 2.09 14.03 3.07
N ALA A 50 1.15 14.26 3.97
CA ALA A 50 1.41 14.54 5.37
C ALA A 50 2.12 13.38 6.08
N GLN A 51 1.70 12.13 5.81
CA GLN A 51 2.37 10.95 6.34
C GLN A 51 3.82 10.83 5.86
N ALA A 52 4.08 11.11 4.57
CA ALA A 52 5.43 11.15 4.03
C ALA A 52 6.26 12.28 4.66
N ALA A 53 5.66 13.44 4.88
CA ALA A 53 6.29 14.56 5.56
C ALA A 53 6.63 14.25 7.02
N GLY A 54 5.82 13.46 7.73
CA GLY A 54 6.11 12.98 9.08
C GLY A 54 7.33 12.04 9.17
N ARG A 55 7.91 11.65 8.04
CA ARG A 55 9.16 10.85 7.94
C ARG A 55 10.34 11.69 7.46
N CYS A 56 10.13 12.99 7.31
CA CYS A 56 11.14 13.94 6.92
C CYS A 56 11.51 14.80 8.12
N ASN A 57 12.76 14.69 8.56
CA ASN A 57 13.28 15.33 9.77
C ASN A 57 12.41 15.09 11.02
N ARG A 58 11.96 13.86 11.20
CA ARG A 58 11.10 13.43 12.31
C ARG A 58 11.77 13.61 13.68
N GLU A 59 13.09 13.46 13.75
CA GLU A 59 13.84 13.62 15.00
C GLU A 59 14.25 15.08 15.31
N GLY A 60 13.86 16.04 14.46
CA GLY A 60 14.10 17.47 14.71
C GLY A 60 15.57 17.84 14.62
N GLY A 61 16.27 17.30 13.63
CA GLY A 61 17.66 17.65 13.31
C GLY A 61 17.83 19.15 13.00
N PRO A 62 19.09 19.63 12.99
CA PRO A 62 19.42 21.06 12.87
C PRO A 62 18.98 21.69 11.54
N ASP A 63 18.85 20.89 10.49
CA ASP A 63 18.40 21.32 9.16
C ASP A 63 16.90 21.02 8.99
N LYS A 64 16.16 21.92 8.31
CA LYS A 64 14.77 21.66 7.95
C LYS A 64 14.71 20.54 6.91
N GLY A 65 13.96 19.48 7.20
CA GLY A 65 13.62 18.45 6.22
C GLY A 65 12.83 19.04 5.05
N GLU A 66 13.05 18.51 3.85
CA GLU A 66 12.37 18.95 2.63
C GLU A 66 11.51 17.82 2.04
N VAL A 67 10.26 18.13 1.75
CA VAL A 67 9.35 17.23 1.01
C VAL A 67 9.04 17.85 -0.33
N ARG A 68 9.37 17.16 -1.43
CA ARG A 68 9.02 17.57 -2.79
C ARG A 68 7.97 16.66 -3.35
N VAL A 69 6.81 17.22 -3.64
CA VAL A 69 5.72 16.52 -4.33
C VAL A 69 5.87 16.74 -5.83
N PHE A 70 5.89 15.65 -6.61
CA PHE A 70 6.05 15.71 -8.06
C PHE A 70 4.92 14.98 -8.78
N TYR A 71 4.64 15.42 -10.02
CA TYR A 71 3.76 14.70 -10.93
C TYR A 71 4.59 13.72 -11.77
N PRO A 72 4.31 12.40 -11.70
CA PRO A 72 4.88 11.44 -12.63
C PRO A 72 4.49 11.76 -14.09
N GLN A 73 5.36 11.42 -15.06
CA GLN A 73 4.99 11.44 -16.48
C GLN A 73 3.92 10.37 -16.78
N GLU A 74 3.28 10.45 -17.97
CA GLU A 74 2.18 9.55 -18.37
C GLU A 74 2.49 8.09 -18.01
N HIS A 75 1.53 7.39 -17.38
CA HIS A 75 1.59 6.04 -16.76
C HIS A 75 1.98 5.93 -15.27
N GLY A 76 2.43 6.99 -14.61
CA GLY A 76 2.81 6.92 -13.18
C GLY A 76 1.71 7.24 -12.17
N MET A 77 0.53 7.71 -12.61
CA MET A 77 -0.57 8.10 -11.73
C MET A 77 -1.75 7.11 -11.81
N PRO A 78 -2.45 6.84 -10.69
CA PRO A 78 -3.70 6.09 -10.71
C PRO A 78 -4.70 6.72 -11.68
N SER A 79 -5.20 5.91 -12.63
CA SER A 79 -6.08 6.40 -13.71
C SER A 79 -7.56 6.46 -13.30
N ARG A 80 -7.95 5.76 -12.23
CA ARG A 80 -9.31 5.67 -11.67
C ARG A 80 -9.27 5.36 -10.16
N GLY A 81 -10.41 5.52 -9.50
CA GLY A 81 -10.63 5.12 -8.10
C GLY A 81 -10.17 6.16 -7.07
N TRP A 82 -10.28 5.78 -5.80
CA TRP A 82 -10.05 6.64 -4.63
C TRP A 82 -8.71 7.39 -4.65
N LEU A 83 -7.63 6.75 -5.09
CA LEU A 83 -6.30 7.37 -5.15
C LEU A 83 -6.23 8.54 -6.15
N LYS A 84 -6.98 8.44 -7.25
CA LYS A 84 -7.08 9.54 -8.23
C LYS A 84 -7.93 10.69 -7.69
N GLU A 85 -9.05 10.36 -7.07
CA GLU A 85 -9.97 11.35 -6.50
C GLU A 85 -9.28 12.17 -5.40
N THR A 86 -8.66 11.49 -4.44
CA THR A 86 -7.89 12.12 -3.36
C THR A 86 -6.72 12.96 -3.89
N SER A 87 -5.98 12.46 -4.88
CA SER A 87 -4.94 13.25 -5.55
C SER A 87 -5.48 14.50 -6.25
N THR A 88 -6.68 14.43 -6.83
CA THR A 88 -7.31 15.56 -7.52
C THR A 88 -7.72 16.62 -6.51
N GLU A 89 -8.40 16.23 -5.44
CA GLU A 89 -8.82 17.18 -4.39
C GLU A 89 -7.62 17.79 -3.65
N ALA A 90 -6.56 17.00 -3.40
CA ALA A 90 -5.32 17.51 -2.84
C ALA A 90 -4.70 18.59 -3.75
N LEU A 91 -4.66 18.37 -5.07
CA LEU A 91 -4.17 19.38 -6.01
C LEU A 91 -5.01 20.66 -5.97
N HIS A 92 -6.33 20.52 -5.89
CA HIS A 92 -7.23 21.67 -5.78
C HIS A 92 -6.90 22.49 -4.54
N VAL A 93 -6.76 21.87 -3.36
CA VAL A 93 -6.41 22.59 -2.13
C VAL A 93 -5.05 23.27 -2.26
N LEU A 94 -4.03 22.54 -2.72
CA LEU A 94 -2.66 23.07 -2.85
C LEU A 94 -2.56 24.25 -3.84
N ARG A 95 -3.45 24.35 -4.84
CA ARG A 95 -3.48 25.47 -5.79
C ARG A 95 -4.05 26.76 -5.21
N TYR A 96 -4.93 26.67 -4.21
CA TYR A 96 -5.68 27.82 -3.70
C TYR A 96 -5.36 28.17 -2.24
N ILE A 97 -4.60 27.33 -1.54
CA ILE A 97 -4.11 27.63 -0.20
C ILE A 97 -3.01 28.72 -0.28
N ASN A 98 -3.12 29.74 0.57
CA ASN A 98 -2.12 30.81 0.68
C ASN A 98 -1.14 30.59 1.85
N GLN A 99 -1.30 29.48 2.57
CA GLN A 99 -0.52 29.12 3.76
C GLN A 99 0.23 27.79 3.51
N ASP A 100 0.77 27.23 4.59
CA ASP A 100 1.36 25.90 4.60
C ASP A 100 0.39 24.84 4.04
N ALA A 101 0.91 24.03 3.13
CA ALA A 101 0.24 22.91 2.49
C ALA A 101 -0.35 21.90 3.48
N LEU A 102 0.26 21.77 4.67
CA LEU A 102 -0.17 20.86 5.74
C LEU A 102 -0.78 21.59 6.93
N SER A 103 -1.18 22.85 6.76
CA SER A 103 -1.91 23.60 7.79
C SER A 103 -3.24 22.92 8.12
N SER A 104 -3.75 23.13 9.33
CA SER A 104 -5.06 22.61 9.73
C SER A 104 -6.18 23.09 8.78
N GLU A 105 -6.08 24.32 8.28
CA GLU A 105 -7.01 24.88 7.28
C GLU A 105 -6.97 24.09 5.96
N ALA A 106 -5.77 23.79 5.44
CA ALA A 106 -5.60 22.99 4.23
C ALA A 106 -6.15 21.56 4.41
N MET A 107 -5.84 20.93 5.54
CA MET A 107 -6.31 19.58 5.86
C MET A 107 -7.84 19.51 6.00
N CYS A 108 -8.46 20.48 6.66
CA CYS A 108 -9.92 20.58 6.73
C CYS A 108 -10.53 20.76 5.34
N SER A 109 -10.03 21.73 4.55
CA SER A 109 -10.52 21.96 3.18
C SER A 109 -10.40 20.72 2.30
N TYR A 110 -9.31 19.97 2.43
CA TYR A 110 -9.09 18.72 1.72
C TYR A 110 -10.12 17.65 2.08
N PHE A 111 -10.31 17.37 3.37
CA PHE A 111 -11.27 16.34 3.79
C PHE A 111 -12.72 16.74 3.50
N ASP A 112 -13.07 18.02 3.63
CA ASP A 112 -14.40 18.52 3.26
C ASP A 112 -14.72 18.24 1.79
N ARG A 113 -13.72 18.40 0.92
CA ARG A 113 -13.84 18.12 -0.52
C ARG A 113 -13.92 16.64 -0.83
N VAL A 114 -13.00 15.86 -0.26
CA VAL A 114 -12.94 14.40 -0.43
C VAL A 114 -14.28 13.78 -0.01
N TYR A 115 -14.83 14.20 1.14
CA TYR A 115 -16.07 13.67 1.66
C TYR A 115 -17.32 14.44 1.24
N GLY A 116 -17.23 15.50 0.44
CA GLY A 116 -18.42 16.21 -0.05
C GLY A 116 -19.26 16.87 1.05
N LEU A 117 -18.62 17.33 2.13
CA LEU A 117 -19.30 18.00 3.25
C LEU A 117 -19.88 19.36 2.83
N ASN A 118 -19.14 20.11 2.02
CA ASN A 118 -19.50 21.48 1.62
C ASN A 118 -20.41 21.55 0.38
N ASP A 119 -20.45 20.50 -0.45
CA ASP A 119 -21.31 20.42 -1.65
C ASP A 119 -22.59 19.60 -1.42
N GLY A 120 -22.81 19.13 -0.18
CA GLY A 120 -24.00 18.37 0.22
C GLY A 120 -24.01 16.92 -0.25
N THR A 121 -22.94 16.42 -0.88
CA THR A 121 -22.83 15.04 -1.37
C THR A 121 -22.27 14.05 -0.33
N PHE A 122 -22.15 14.49 0.93
CA PHE A 122 -21.56 13.69 2.01
C PHE A 122 -22.18 12.31 2.21
N GLN A 123 -23.51 12.21 2.15
CA GLN A 123 -24.18 10.91 2.29
C GLN A 123 -23.87 9.99 1.11
N ASP A 124 -23.78 10.56 -0.10
CA ASP A 124 -23.47 9.82 -1.31
C ASP A 124 -22.01 9.33 -1.33
N LYS A 125 -21.08 9.99 -0.63
CA LYS A 125 -19.66 9.57 -0.59
C LYS A 125 -19.31 8.70 0.62
N THR A 126 -19.91 8.95 1.79
CA THR A 126 -19.54 8.27 3.04
C THR A 126 -20.44 7.10 3.42
N ASP A 127 -21.66 7.02 2.86
CA ASP A 127 -22.58 5.91 3.05
C ASP A 127 -23.07 5.33 1.72
N MET A 128 -22.19 5.24 0.71
CA MET A 128 -22.50 4.64 -0.60
C MET A 128 -23.19 3.28 -0.51
N LYS A 129 -22.87 2.50 0.55
CA LYS A 129 -23.39 1.14 0.76
C LYS A 129 -24.66 1.10 1.62
N GLY A 130 -25.19 2.27 1.99
CA GLY A 130 -26.44 2.42 2.74
C GLY A 130 -26.41 1.77 4.12
N ILE A 131 -25.25 1.71 4.76
CA ILE A 131 -25.03 1.10 6.08
C ILE A 131 -25.76 1.91 7.16
N VAL A 132 -25.72 3.24 7.10
CA VAL A 132 -26.43 4.09 8.07
C VAL A 132 -27.93 3.91 7.93
N LYS A 133 -28.43 3.80 6.70
CA LYS A 133 -29.84 3.48 6.44
C LYS A 133 -30.22 2.09 6.98
N LEU A 134 -29.42 1.07 6.68
CA LEU A 134 -29.62 -0.31 7.17
C LEU A 134 -29.68 -0.36 8.70
N LEU A 135 -28.74 0.34 9.37
CA LEU A 135 -28.73 0.47 10.83
C LEU A 135 -30.00 1.15 11.35
N ARG A 136 -30.43 2.27 10.75
CA ARG A 136 -31.64 2.97 11.19
C ARG A 136 -32.91 2.11 11.04
N GLU A 137 -33.02 1.36 9.95
CA GLU A 137 -34.20 0.51 9.68
C GLU A 137 -34.25 -0.73 10.59
N LYS A 138 -33.11 -1.36 10.87
CA LYS A 138 -33.04 -2.62 11.64
C LYS A 138 -32.90 -2.40 13.15
N ASN A 139 -32.25 -1.32 13.58
CA ASN A 139 -32.10 -0.98 14.99
C ASN A 139 -33.43 -0.57 15.66
N ALA A 140 -34.49 -0.31 14.88
CA ALA A 140 -35.85 -0.16 15.39
C ALA A 140 -36.35 -1.39 16.15
N ASN A 141 -35.81 -2.58 15.86
CA ASN A 141 -36.13 -3.84 16.53
C ASN A 141 -35.02 -4.34 17.47
N LEU A 142 -34.02 -3.52 17.81
CA LEU A 142 -32.79 -3.90 18.55
C LEU A 142 -31.94 -4.98 17.85
N GLU A 143 -32.19 -5.23 16.56
CA GLU A 143 -31.38 -6.13 15.74
C GLU A 143 -30.32 -5.31 15.01
N ILE A 144 -29.05 -5.51 15.37
CA ILE A 144 -27.93 -4.95 14.62
C ILE A 144 -27.49 -6.01 13.58
N PRO A 145 -27.63 -5.75 12.27
CA PRO A 145 -27.36 -6.74 11.23
C PRO A 145 -25.86 -6.87 10.94
N TYR A 146 -25.07 -7.33 11.91
CA TYR A 146 -23.61 -7.38 11.82
C TYR A 146 -23.09 -8.15 10.61
N ALA A 147 -23.68 -9.31 10.29
CA ALA A 147 -23.25 -10.12 9.15
C ALA A 147 -23.43 -9.39 7.81
N GLU A 148 -24.58 -8.74 7.62
CA GLU A 148 -24.89 -8.00 6.41
C GLU A 148 -24.06 -6.72 6.29
N ILE A 149 -23.76 -6.05 7.42
CA ILE A 149 -22.83 -4.91 7.45
C ILE A 149 -21.42 -5.37 7.09
N ALA A 150 -20.94 -6.50 7.60
CA ALA A 150 -19.62 -7.03 7.29
C ALA A 150 -19.47 -7.47 5.82
N GLU A 151 -20.56 -7.91 5.19
CA GLU A 151 -20.58 -8.24 3.76
C GLU A 151 -20.60 -6.97 2.89
N ARG A 152 -21.46 -6.00 3.23
CA ARG A 152 -21.59 -4.76 2.46
C ARG A 152 -20.37 -3.85 2.66
N PHE A 153 -19.99 -3.57 3.90
CA PHE A 153 -18.90 -2.66 4.23
C PHE A 153 -17.57 -3.40 4.41
N LYS A 154 -16.72 -3.32 3.38
CA LYS A 154 -15.30 -3.64 3.44
C LYS A 154 -14.52 -2.33 3.29
N PHE A 155 -13.75 -1.96 4.30
CA PHE A 155 -12.94 -0.73 4.28
C PHE A 155 -11.86 -0.75 3.19
N ILE A 156 -11.35 -1.95 2.88
CA ILE A 156 -10.54 -2.24 1.69
C ILE A 156 -11.41 -3.15 0.83
N GLU A 157 -11.87 -2.66 -0.32
CA GLU A 157 -12.79 -3.42 -1.19
C GLU A 157 -12.10 -4.60 -1.88
N ASP A 158 -10.79 -4.51 -2.06
CA ASP A 158 -10.00 -5.57 -2.65
C ASP A 158 -9.60 -6.61 -1.59
N ASP A 159 -10.13 -7.83 -1.75
CA ASP A 159 -9.64 -8.99 -1.03
C ASP A 159 -8.18 -9.26 -1.49
N MET A 160 -7.23 -8.89 -0.65
CA MET A 160 -5.81 -9.20 -0.87
C MET A 160 -5.52 -10.62 -0.41
N HIS A 161 -4.80 -11.36 -1.25
CA HIS A 161 -4.45 -12.74 -1.01
C HIS A 161 -2.95 -12.88 -0.78
N ALA A 162 -2.58 -13.62 0.26
CA ALA A 162 -1.18 -13.90 0.55
C ALA A 162 -0.64 -14.95 -0.43
N VAL A 163 0.42 -14.58 -1.14
CA VAL A 163 1.14 -15.47 -2.07
C VAL A 163 2.58 -15.62 -1.58
N VAL A 164 3.00 -16.87 -1.34
CA VAL A 164 4.34 -17.24 -0.90
C VAL A 164 5.34 -17.15 -2.05
N ILE A 165 6.47 -16.52 -1.79
CA ILE A 165 7.60 -16.43 -2.73
C ILE A 165 8.71 -17.38 -2.28
N PRO A 166 8.97 -18.50 -3.00
CA PRO A 166 9.99 -19.49 -2.64
C PRO A 166 11.42 -19.05 -3.02
N TYR A 167 11.85 -17.90 -2.49
CA TYR A 167 13.12 -17.27 -2.91
C TYR A 167 14.38 -17.96 -2.37
N ASP A 168 14.31 -18.66 -1.23
CA ASP A 168 15.43 -19.39 -0.65
C ASP A 168 15.13 -20.88 -0.42
N SER A 169 16.14 -21.62 0.03
CA SER A 169 16.03 -23.05 0.29
C SER A 169 15.06 -23.37 1.43
N GLU A 170 14.91 -22.48 2.41
CA GLU A 170 14.05 -22.69 3.57
C GLU A 170 12.58 -22.54 3.18
N ALA A 171 12.23 -21.51 2.41
CA ALA A 171 10.88 -21.34 1.86
C ALA A 171 10.45 -22.55 1.03
N ARG A 172 11.35 -23.08 0.18
CA ARG A 172 11.10 -24.28 -0.62
C ARG A 172 10.92 -25.53 0.23
N ARG A 173 11.73 -25.67 1.30
CA ARG A 173 11.61 -26.76 2.28
C ARG A 173 10.26 -26.72 2.97
N LEU A 174 9.84 -25.54 3.44
CA LEU A 174 8.54 -25.33 4.11
C LEU A 174 7.36 -25.61 3.16
N LEU A 175 7.42 -25.21 1.89
CA LEU A 175 6.38 -25.56 0.91
C LEU A 175 6.32 -27.06 0.61
N ALA A 176 7.46 -27.74 0.56
CA ALA A 176 7.48 -29.20 0.41
C ALA A 176 6.90 -29.91 1.65
N GLU A 177 7.23 -29.41 2.85
CA GLU A 177 6.68 -29.89 4.12
C GLU A 177 5.15 -29.68 4.18
N LEU A 178 4.65 -28.56 3.67
CA LEU A 178 3.22 -28.25 3.61
C LEU A 178 2.41 -29.34 2.88
N ARG A 179 2.98 -30.00 1.86
CA ARG A 179 2.33 -31.10 1.11
C ARG A 179 2.23 -32.42 1.88
N MET A 180 2.99 -32.55 2.97
CA MET A 180 3.19 -33.82 3.67
C MET A 180 2.56 -33.83 5.07
N VAL A 181 2.08 -32.69 5.56
CA VAL A 181 1.67 -32.51 6.96
C VAL A 181 0.16 -32.37 7.06
N ASP A 182 -0.47 -33.20 7.90
CA ASP A 182 -1.92 -33.17 8.16
C ASP A 182 -2.39 -31.88 8.87
N TYR A 183 -1.47 -31.19 9.58
CA TYR A 183 -1.74 -29.97 10.35
C TYR A 183 -0.85 -28.80 9.91
N PRO A 184 -1.21 -28.08 8.84
CA PRO A 184 -0.32 -27.11 8.18
C PRO A 184 -0.11 -25.80 8.96
N THR A 185 -0.86 -25.53 10.04
CA THR A 185 -0.89 -24.23 10.74
C THR A 185 0.50 -23.70 11.15
N GLN A 186 1.37 -24.58 11.65
CA GLN A 186 2.71 -24.18 12.07
C GLN A 186 3.62 -23.85 10.87
N VAL A 187 3.47 -24.59 9.77
CA VAL A 187 4.21 -24.37 8.51
C VAL A 187 3.74 -23.07 7.84
N ILE A 188 2.43 -22.85 7.77
CA ILE A 188 1.83 -21.59 7.26
C ILE A 188 2.36 -20.38 8.02
N ARG A 189 2.45 -20.48 9.35
CA ARG A 189 3.00 -19.39 10.17
C ARG A 189 4.49 -19.12 9.88
N GLN A 190 5.27 -20.15 9.57
CA GLN A 190 6.67 -20.00 9.15
C GLN A 190 6.81 -19.46 7.72
N LEU A 191 5.80 -19.65 6.88
CA LEU A 191 5.74 -19.11 5.51
C LEU A 191 5.33 -17.63 5.44
N GLN A 192 4.71 -17.06 6.48
CA GLN A 192 4.29 -15.64 6.50
C GLN A 192 5.41 -14.63 6.15
N PRO A 193 6.67 -14.78 6.58
CA PRO A 193 7.76 -13.86 6.20
C PRO A 193 8.16 -13.92 4.72
N TYR A 194 7.64 -14.90 3.98
CA TYR A 194 7.86 -15.14 2.56
C TYR A 194 6.65 -14.75 1.71
N SER A 195 5.54 -14.30 2.31
CA SER A 195 4.35 -13.92 1.56
C SER A 195 4.34 -12.46 1.14
N VAL A 196 3.78 -12.22 -0.03
CA VAL A 196 3.39 -10.89 -0.54
C VAL A 196 1.88 -10.87 -0.71
N GLN A 197 1.27 -9.69 -0.58
CA GLN A 197 -0.16 -9.52 -0.78
C GLN A 197 -0.40 -9.14 -2.24
N LEU A 198 -1.27 -9.89 -2.92
CA LEU A 198 -1.72 -9.58 -4.27
C LEU A 198 -3.20 -9.22 -4.27
N TYR A 199 -3.58 -8.28 -5.13
CA TYR A 199 -4.98 -7.99 -5.40
C TYR A 199 -5.67 -9.21 -6.04
N SER A 200 -6.97 -9.39 -5.77
CA SER A 200 -7.73 -10.50 -6.35
C SER A 200 -7.63 -10.57 -7.88
N SER A 201 -7.67 -9.41 -8.56
CA SER A 201 -7.52 -9.32 -10.01
C SER A 201 -6.14 -9.79 -10.51
N GLU A 202 -5.08 -9.45 -9.79
CA GLU A 202 -3.71 -9.88 -10.10
C GLU A 202 -3.54 -11.38 -9.86
N LEU A 203 -4.04 -11.88 -8.73
CA LEU A 203 -4.01 -13.30 -8.38
C LEU A 203 -4.67 -14.13 -9.47
N GLU A 204 -5.88 -13.76 -9.91
CA GLU A 204 -6.60 -14.48 -10.97
C GLU A 204 -5.85 -14.41 -12.30
N THR A 205 -5.26 -13.27 -12.65
CA THR A 205 -4.44 -13.14 -13.87
C THR A 205 -3.23 -14.10 -13.81
N MET A 206 -2.57 -14.19 -12.66
CA MET A 206 -1.41 -15.07 -12.47
C MET A 206 -1.79 -16.56 -12.41
N LYS A 207 -2.97 -16.90 -11.87
CA LYS A 207 -3.54 -18.25 -11.95
C LYS A 207 -3.81 -18.66 -13.40
N HIS A 208 -4.47 -17.79 -14.17
CA HIS A 208 -4.73 -18.04 -15.60
C HIS A 208 -3.44 -18.22 -16.41
N ALA A 209 -2.40 -17.47 -16.08
CA ALA A 209 -1.07 -17.60 -16.68
C ALA A 209 -0.25 -18.81 -16.17
N ARG A 210 -0.78 -19.61 -15.22
CA ARG A 210 -0.10 -20.73 -14.56
C ARG A 210 1.23 -20.35 -13.91
N LEU A 211 1.29 -19.15 -13.33
CA LEU A 211 2.48 -18.65 -12.62
C LEU A 211 2.40 -18.87 -11.10
N ILE A 212 1.21 -19.15 -10.58
CA ILE A 212 0.93 -19.43 -9.17
C ILE A 212 0.19 -20.76 -9.07
N GLU A 213 0.51 -21.53 -8.02
CA GLU A 213 -0.22 -22.72 -7.63
C GLU A 213 -0.76 -22.59 -6.20
N ASP A 214 -1.68 -23.48 -5.86
CA ASP A 214 -2.30 -23.60 -4.55
C ASP A 214 -1.89 -24.95 -3.92
N ILE A 215 -1.44 -24.92 -2.66
CA ILE A 215 -1.29 -26.09 -1.80
C ILE A 215 -2.07 -25.82 -0.51
N GLU A 216 -3.15 -26.55 -0.26
CA GLU A 216 -3.94 -26.48 0.99
C GLU A 216 -4.40 -25.05 1.34
N GLY A 217 -4.75 -24.23 0.34
CA GLY A 217 -5.17 -22.84 0.50
C GLY A 217 -4.01 -21.84 0.58
N VAL A 218 -2.76 -22.29 0.39
CA VAL A 218 -1.58 -21.43 0.32
C VAL A 218 -1.15 -21.26 -1.13
N TYR A 219 -1.29 -20.04 -1.64
CA TYR A 219 -0.79 -19.69 -2.97
C TYR A 219 0.73 -19.50 -2.96
N TYR A 220 1.42 -19.96 -3.98
CA TYR A 220 2.87 -19.75 -4.13
C TYR A 220 3.30 -19.60 -5.60
N VAL A 221 4.37 -18.84 -5.83
CA VAL A 221 4.89 -18.56 -7.18
C VAL A 221 5.72 -19.73 -7.70
N LEU A 222 5.43 -20.18 -8.93
CA LEU A 222 6.15 -21.25 -9.62
C LEU A 222 7.38 -20.72 -10.36
N ASP A 223 7.26 -19.54 -10.98
CA ASP A 223 8.29 -18.97 -11.84
C ASP A 223 9.01 -17.81 -11.15
N MET A 224 10.18 -18.12 -10.58
CA MET A 224 11.03 -17.13 -9.92
C MET A 224 11.68 -16.15 -10.89
N THR A 225 11.64 -16.37 -12.22
CA THR A 225 12.11 -15.36 -13.19
C THR A 225 11.22 -14.12 -13.21
N ARG A 226 10.01 -14.22 -12.65
CA ARG A 226 9.05 -13.12 -12.46
C ARG A 226 9.21 -12.42 -11.11
N TYR A 227 10.12 -12.88 -10.26
CA TYR A 227 10.41 -12.23 -8.99
C TYR A 227 11.81 -11.62 -9.06
N ASP A 228 11.88 -10.30 -9.05
CA ASP A 228 13.14 -9.59 -8.93
C ASP A 228 13.36 -9.19 -7.46
N LYS A 229 14.58 -9.38 -6.98
CA LYS A 229 14.95 -9.09 -5.59
C LYS A 229 14.81 -7.61 -5.22
N ASN A 230 14.85 -6.69 -6.18
CA ASN A 230 14.79 -5.25 -5.94
C ASN A 230 13.38 -4.68 -6.14
N VAL A 231 12.62 -5.18 -7.12
CA VAL A 231 11.25 -4.67 -7.42
C VAL A 231 10.10 -5.58 -6.95
N GLY A 232 10.39 -6.82 -6.54
CA GLY A 232 9.38 -7.77 -6.08
C GLY A 232 8.75 -8.58 -7.23
N LEU A 233 7.47 -8.94 -7.08
CA LEU A 233 6.76 -9.73 -8.09
C LEU A 233 6.41 -8.85 -9.30
N MET A 234 6.93 -9.20 -10.48
CA MET A 234 6.72 -8.46 -11.72
C MET A 234 5.35 -8.79 -12.32
N GLN A 235 4.54 -7.75 -12.60
CA GLN A 235 3.25 -7.90 -13.27
C GLN A 235 3.41 -8.45 -14.70
N ILE A 236 2.40 -9.21 -15.14
CA ILE A 236 2.31 -9.74 -16.50
C ILE A 236 2.13 -8.56 -17.47
N GLY A 237 3.21 -8.21 -18.19
CA GLY A 237 3.22 -7.12 -19.18
C GLY A 237 4.31 -6.09 -18.96
N TYR A 238 4.94 -6.05 -17.79
CA TYR A 238 6.14 -5.24 -17.56
C TYR A 238 7.36 -5.96 -18.15
N LYS A 239 7.98 -5.36 -19.17
CA LYS A 239 9.38 -5.62 -19.50
C LYS A 239 10.20 -4.69 -18.60
N ALA A 240 11.13 -5.24 -17.83
CA ALA A 240 12.13 -4.42 -17.18
C ALA A 240 12.80 -3.57 -18.26
N GLU A 241 12.74 -2.25 -18.13
CA GLU A 241 13.57 -1.37 -18.94
C GLU A 241 15.02 -1.71 -18.58
N THR A 242 15.69 -2.41 -19.50
CA THR A 242 17.14 -2.59 -19.48
C THR A 242 17.78 -1.23 -19.31
N GLU A 243 18.63 -1.10 -18.30
CA GLU A 243 19.49 0.05 -18.03
C GLU A 243 19.99 0.65 -19.34
N VAL A 244 19.49 1.82 -19.70
CA VAL A 244 20.15 2.66 -20.69
C VAL A 244 21.38 3.19 -19.98
N GLY A 245 22.52 2.55 -20.27
CA GLY A 245 23.82 2.97 -19.79
C GLY A 245 24.04 4.44 -20.10
N LEU A 246 24.15 5.25 -19.05
CA LEU A 246 24.77 6.56 -19.12
C LEU A 246 26.29 6.33 -19.13
N SER A 247 26.85 6.30 -20.34
CA SER A 247 28.26 6.60 -20.60
C SER A 247 28.50 8.10 -20.54
#